data_AF-A0A7C3I6Y9-F1
#
_entry.id   AF-A0A7C3I6Y9-F1
#
_cell.length_a   1.000
_cell.length_b   1.000
_cell.length_c   1.000
_cell.angle_alpha   90.00
_cell.angle_beta   90.00
_cell.angle_gamma   90.00
#
_symmetry.space_group_name_H-M   'P 1'
#
loop_
_entity.id
_entity.type
_entity.pdbx_description
1 polymer ?
#
loop_
_entity_poly.entity_id
_entity_poly.type
_entity_poly.pdbx_seq_one_letter_code
_entity_poly.pdbx_strand_id
1 'polypeptide(L)'
;MDTDCLTPMAYETINLASAVLDVLRSEIGAAASECNTEEEFLKGVKKHLQDILSASRDYLDFWNYLDTVDLSWFKKGISAIIAHVEKTLSTPYQDRGEPEFN
;
A
#
# COMPACT_ATOMS: atom_id res chain seq x y z
N MET A 1 -5.76 -2.51 14.18
CA MET A 1 -5.25 -3.91 14.10
C MET A 1 -3.73 -3.85 13.97
N ASP A 2 -2.96 -4.85 14.42
CA ASP A 2 -1.51 -4.84 14.12
C ASP A 2 -1.26 -5.33 12.68
N THR A 3 -0.15 -4.90 12.08
CA THR A 3 0.33 -5.40 10.79
C THR A 3 0.56 -6.92 10.81
N ASP A 4 0.86 -7.51 11.97
CA ASP A 4 1.00 -8.95 12.17
C ASP A 4 -0.32 -9.74 11.99
N CYS A 5 -1.47 -9.06 11.99
CA CYS A 5 -2.77 -9.68 11.73
C CYS A 5 -3.14 -9.69 10.24
N LEU A 6 -2.34 -9.08 9.37
CA LEU A 6 -2.56 -9.08 7.93
C LEU A 6 -2.19 -10.45 7.35
N THR A 7 -2.99 -10.90 6.37
CA THR A 7 -2.60 -12.02 5.52
C THR A 7 -1.32 -11.67 4.75
N PRO A 8 -0.53 -12.67 4.32
CA PRO A 8 0.67 -12.45 3.51
C PRO A 8 0.44 -11.52 2.30
N MET A 9 -0.64 -11.71 1.55
CA MET A 9 -0.96 -10.83 0.43
C MET A 9 -1.27 -9.39 0.86
N ALA A 10 -1.93 -9.18 2.00
CA ALA A 10 -2.20 -7.84 2.50
C ALA A 10 -0.94 -7.16 3.04
N TYR A 11 -0.10 -7.89 3.78
CA TYR A 11 1.19 -7.42 4.27
C TYR A 11 2.13 -7.02 3.12
N GLU A 12 2.11 -7.75 2.00
CA GLU A 12 2.92 -7.43 0.83
C GLU A 12 2.64 -6.03 0.26
N THR A 13 1.45 -5.46 0.51
CA THR A 13 1.14 -4.07 0.18
C THR A 13 2.10 -3.09 0.85
N ILE A 14 2.50 -3.36 2.10
CA ILE A 14 3.45 -2.55 2.87
C ILE A 14 4.87 -2.70 2.29
N ASN A 15 5.25 -3.94 1.91
CA ASN A 15 6.55 -4.20 1.29
C ASN A 15 6.70 -3.48 -0.06
N LEU A 16 5.69 -3.57 -0.92
CA LEU A 16 5.67 -2.89 -2.22
C LEU A 16 5.72 -1.37 -2.05
N ALA A 17 5.08 -0.81 -1.02
CA ALA A 17 5.17 0.61 -0.70
C ALA A 17 6.59 1.04 -0.35
N SER A 18 7.35 0.21 0.40
CA SER A 18 8.76 0.48 0.71
C SER A 18 9.63 0.54 -0.55
N ALA A 19 9.31 -0.25 -1.57
CA ALA A 19 10.03 -0.23 -2.84
C ALA A 19 9.77 1.03 -3.66
N VAL A 20 8.69 1.78 -3.38
CA VAL A 20 8.36 3.04 -4.05
C VAL A 20 8.89 4.23 -3.26
N LEU A 21 8.58 4.30 -1.97
CA LEU A 21 9.00 5.40 -1.10
C LEU A 21 8.89 4.99 0.37
N ASP A 22 9.94 5.17 1.16
CA ASP A 22 9.95 4.74 2.56
C ASP A 22 8.85 5.39 3.40
N VAL A 23 8.53 6.67 3.16
CA VAL A 23 7.43 7.34 3.89
C VAL A 23 6.07 6.72 3.58
N LEU A 24 5.87 6.23 2.35
CA LEU A 24 4.62 5.56 1.96
C LEU A 24 4.44 4.24 2.72
N ARG A 25 5.53 3.49 2.95
CA ARG A 25 5.52 2.30 3.81
C ARG A 25 5.07 2.67 5.22
N SER A 26 5.60 3.73 5.80
CA SER A 26 5.24 4.18 7.15
C SER A 26 3.78 4.61 7.24
N GLU A 27 3.29 5.39 6.28
CA GLU A 27 1.88 5.81 6.22
C GLU A 27 0.93 4.60 6.15
N ILE A 28 1.20 3.66 5.24
CA ILE A 28 0.37 2.46 5.05
C ILE A 28 0.46 1.56 6.28
N GLY A 29 1.65 1.32 6.83
CA GLY A 29 1.81 0.51 8.04
C GLY A 29 1.04 1.10 9.23
N ALA A 30 1.09 2.41 9.42
CA ALA A 30 0.35 3.10 10.48
C ALA A 30 -1.19 2.94 10.31
N ALA A 31 -1.70 3.00 9.08
CA ALA A 31 -3.12 2.85 8.80
C ALA A 31 -3.72 1.50 9.25
N ALA A 32 -2.91 0.44 9.35
CA ALA A 32 -3.35 -0.84 9.88
C ALA A 32 -3.85 -0.72 11.33
N SER A 33 -3.19 0.10 12.15
CA SER A 33 -3.53 0.31 13.56
C SER A 33 -4.92 0.91 13.75
N GLU A 34 -5.38 1.71 12.79
CA GLU A 34 -6.66 2.42 12.80
C GLU A 34 -7.84 1.57 12.28
N CYS A 35 -7.55 0.42 11.66
CA CYS A 35 -8.56 -0.46 11.06
C CYS A 35 -8.89 -1.65 11.98
N ASN A 36 -10.14 -2.13 11.93
CA ASN A 36 -10.55 -3.32 12.69
C ASN A 36 -10.38 -4.61 11.89
N THR A 37 -10.40 -4.52 10.56
CA THR A 37 -10.28 -5.66 9.65
C THR A 37 -9.27 -5.40 8.54
N GLU A 38 -8.73 -6.47 7.95
CA GLU A 38 -7.89 -6.38 6.75
C GLU A 38 -8.65 -5.75 5.57
N GLU A 39 -9.94 -6.02 5.43
CA GLU A 39 -10.72 -5.46 4.31
C GLU A 39 -10.92 -3.96 4.43
N GLU A 40 -11.16 -3.45 5.64
CA GLU A 40 -11.16 -2.01 5.93
C GLU A 40 -9.79 -1.39 5.61
N PHE A 41 -8.72 -2.05 6.07
CA PHE A 41 -7.35 -1.62 5.80
C PHE A 41 -7.07 -1.53 4.29
N LEU A 42 -7.31 -2.60 3.52
CA LEU A 42 -7.05 -2.63 2.09
C LEU A 42 -7.89 -1.61 1.32
N LYS A 43 -9.16 -1.40 1.69
CA LYS A 43 -10.01 -0.36 1.08
C LYS A 43 -9.50 1.04 1.41
N GLY A 44 -9.07 1.28 2.65
CA GLY A 44 -8.46 2.54 3.09
C GLY A 44 -7.18 2.84 2.32
N VAL A 45 -6.27 1.87 2.24
CA VAL A 45 -5.01 1.97 1.50
C VAL A 45 -5.26 2.21 0.02
N LYS A 46 -6.20 1.48 -0.61
CA LYS A 46 -6.57 1.71 -2.01
C LYS A 46 -6.98 3.17 -2.24
N LYS A 47 -7.86 3.70 -1.39
CA LYS A 47 -8.32 5.09 -1.50
C LYS A 47 -7.17 6.07 -1.33
N HIS A 48 -6.34 5.89 -0.31
CA HIS A 48 -5.16 6.73 -0.05
C HIS A 48 -4.21 6.76 -1.25
N LEU A 49 -3.91 5.60 -1.83
CA LEU A 49 -3.06 5.48 -3.02
C LEU A 49 -3.69 6.14 -4.25
N GLN A 50 -5.02 6.07 -4.42
CA GLN A 50 -5.71 6.76 -5.50
C GLN A 50 -5.63 8.29 -5.35
N ASP A 51 -5.77 8.79 -4.13
CA ASP A 51 -5.60 10.21 -3.81
C ASP A 51 -4.16 10.64 -4.12
N ILE A 52 -3.15 9.89 -3.67
CA ILE A 52 -1.73 10.12 -4.01
C ILE A 52 -1.50 10.08 -5.53
N LEU A 53 -2.11 9.14 -6.26
CA LEU A 53 -1.94 9.04 -7.71
C LEU A 53 -2.50 10.28 -8.44
N SER A 54 -3.64 10.79 -7.99
CA SER A 54 -4.26 12.00 -8.54
C SER A 54 -3.45 13.26 -8.23
N ALA A 55 -2.81 13.32 -7.07
CA ALA A 55 -2.06 14.47 -6.55
C ALA A 55 -0.55 14.19 -6.41
N SER A 56 0.03 13.34 -7.26
CA SER A 56 1.39 12.81 -7.02
C SER A 56 2.47 13.87 -6.96
N ARG A 57 2.32 14.96 -7.72
CA ARG A 57 3.28 16.07 -7.70
C ARG A 57 3.26 16.74 -6.32
N ASP A 58 2.07 17.05 -5.82
CA ASP A 58 1.87 17.75 -4.55
C ASP A 58 2.28 16.85 -3.37
N TYR A 59 2.00 15.55 -3.45
CA TYR A 59 2.45 14.58 -2.45
C TYR A 59 3.99 14.51 -2.37
N LEU A 60 4.67 14.42 -3.52
CA LEU A 60 6.13 14.42 -3.54
C LEU A 60 6.70 15.76 -3.09
N ASP A 61 6.07 16.89 -3.42
CA ASP A 61 6.49 18.22 -2.97
C ASP A 61 6.35 18.36 -1.45
N PHE A 62 5.20 17.95 -0.89
CA PHE A 62 4.93 17.96 0.54
C PHE A 62 6.00 17.20 1.35
N TRP A 63 6.44 16.06 0.83
CA TRP A 63 7.48 15.24 1.45
C TRP A 63 8.92 15.62 1.02
N ASN A 64 9.11 16.70 0.25
CA ASN A 64 10.40 17.16 -0.29
C ASN A 64 11.12 16.14 -1.20
N TYR A 65 10.37 15.31 -1.92
CA TYR A 65 10.86 14.33 -2.88
C TYR A 65 10.69 14.75 -4.35
N LEU A 66 10.01 15.87 -4.63
CA LEU A 66 9.68 16.26 -6.01
C LEU A 66 10.91 16.40 -6.93
N ASP A 67 12.04 16.86 -6.38
CA ASP A 67 13.28 17.04 -7.14
C ASP A 67 14.18 15.80 -7.17
N THR A 68 13.88 14.77 -6.36
CA THR A 68 14.72 13.58 -6.18
C THR A 68 14.10 12.30 -6.72
N VAL A 69 12.77 12.25 -6.82
CA VAL A 69 12.01 11.10 -7.29
C VAL A 69 11.45 11.37 -8.67
N ASP A 70 11.68 10.45 -9.61
CA ASP A 70 11.05 10.54 -10.93
C ASP A 70 9.53 10.36 -10.82
N LEU A 71 8.78 11.39 -11.22
CA LEU A 71 7.32 11.41 -11.11
C LEU A 71 6.65 10.30 -11.92
N SER A 72 7.21 9.90 -13.07
CA SER A 72 6.63 8.83 -13.90
C SER A 72 6.80 7.47 -13.22
N TRP A 73 7.99 7.20 -12.71
CA TRP A 73 8.31 5.98 -11.97
C TRP A 73 7.49 5.88 -10.68
N PHE A 74 7.36 6.98 -9.92
CA PHE A 74 6.52 7.01 -8.72
C PHE A 74 5.06 6.66 -9.04
N LYS A 75 4.46 7.30 -10.05
CA LYS A 75 3.08 7.00 -10.48
C LYS A 75 2.89 5.55 -10.90
N LYS A 76 3.87 4.97 -11.60
CA LYS A 76 3.85 3.54 -11.96
C LYS A 76 3.91 2.65 -10.73
N GLY A 77 4.76 2.98 -9.76
CA GLY A 77 4.85 2.31 -8.46
C GLY A 77 3.51 2.31 -7.73
N ILE A 78 2.91 3.49 -7.54
CA ILE A 78 1.59 3.63 -6.90
C ILE A 78 0.52 2.81 -7.64
N SER A 79 0.49 2.88 -8.97
CA SER A 79 -0.48 2.11 -9.78
C SER A 79 -0.31 0.60 -9.61
N ALA A 80 0.94 0.11 -9.50
CA ALA A 80 1.23 -1.30 -9.26
C ALA A 80 0.74 -1.75 -7.87
N ILE A 81 0.93 -0.92 -6.84
CA ILE A 81 0.42 -1.22 -5.49
C ILE A 81 -1.12 -1.27 -5.50
N ILE A 82 -1.79 -0.31 -6.16
CA ILE A 82 -3.26 -0.32 -6.30
C ILE A 82 -3.73 -1.63 -6.96
N ALA A 83 -3.09 -2.05 -8.05
CA ALA A 83 -3.44 -3.29 -8.73
C ALA A 83 -3.26 -4.53 -7.84
N HIS A 84 -2.20 -4.54 -7.02
CA HIS A 84 -1.99 -5.59 -6.01
C HIS A 84 -3.11 -5.59 -4.96
N VAL A 85 -3.47 -4.43 -4.41
CA VAL A 85 -4.56 -4.30 -3.43
C VAL A 85 -5.90 -4.77 -4.02
N GLU A 86 -6.20 -4.43 -5.27
CA GLU A 86 -7.40 -4.91 -5.96
C GLU A 86 -7.41 -6.42 -6.15
N LYS A 87 -6.26 -7.00 -6.51
CA LYS A 87 -6.09 -8.46 -6.58
C LYS A 87 -6.31 -9.11 -5.21
N THR A 88 -5.74 -8.56 -4.14
CA THR A 88 -5.92 -9.07 -2.79
C THR A 88 -7.38 -8.99 -2.36
N LEU A 89 -8.05 -7.86 -2.58
CA LEU A 89 -9.47 -7.70 -2.25
C LEU A 89 -10.39 -8.66 -3.02
N SER A 90 -10.05 -8.98 -4.28
CA SER A 90 -10.79 -9.96 -5.09
C SER A 90 -10.45 -11.41 -4.78
N THR A 91 -9.35 -11.66 -4.06
CA THR A 91 -8.99 -12.98 -3.54
C THR A 91 -9.79 -13.25 -2.27
N PRO A 92 -10.47 -14.41 -2.12
CA PRO A 92 -11.16 -14.74 -0.89
C PRO A 92 -10.22 -14.76 0.31
N TYR A 93 -10.67 -14.32 1.49
CA TYR A 93 -9.80 -14.13 2.66
C TYR A 93 -8.97 -15.36 3.01
N GLN A 94 -9.56 -16.56 2.97
CA GLN A 94 -8.87 -17.82 3.24
C GLN A 94 -7.76 -18.17 2.24
N ASP A 95 -7.77 -17.55 1.05
CA ASP A 95 -6.80 -17.78 -0.03
C ASP A 95 -5.75 -16.64 -0.11
N ARG A 96 -5.83 -15.63 0.78
CA ARG A 96 -4.88 -14.50 0.83
C ARG A 96 -3.55 -14.84 1.52
N GLY A 97 -3.41 -16.11 1.93
CA GLY A 97 -2.13 -16.74 2.18
C GLY A 97 -2.28 -18.13 2.77
N GLU A 98 -1.55 -19.09 2.21
CA GLU A 98 -0.85 -20.06 3.05
C GLU A 98 0.53 -19.47 3.37
N PRO A 99 1.06 -19.60 4.59
CA PRO A 99 2.48 -19.34 4.81
C PRO A 99 3.28 -20.33 3.95
N GLU A 100 4.16 -19.83 3.07
CA GLU A 100 5.24 -20.64 2.47
C GLU A 100 6.28 -20.99 3.56
N PHE A 101 5.90 -21.84 4.51
CA PHE A 101 6.83 -22.54 5.37
C PHE A 101 6.42 -24.02 5.39
N ASN A 102 6.91 -24.76 4.40
CA ASN A 102 7.12 -26.21 4.49
C ASN A 102 8.62 -26.50 4.44
#